data_AF-A0A6C0IFQ4-F1
#
_entry.id   AF-A0A6C0IFQ4-F1
#
_cell.length_a   1.000
_cell.length_b   1.000
_cell.length_c   1.000
_cell.angle_alpha   90.00
_cell.angle_beta   90.00
_cell.angle_gamma   90.00
#
_symmetry.space_group_name_H-M   'P 1'
#
loop_
_entity.id
_entity.type
_entity.pdbx_description
1 polymer ?
#
loop_
_entity_poly.entity_id
_entity_poly.type
_entity_poly.pdbx_seq_one_letter_code
_entity_poly.pdbx_strand_id
1 'polypeptide(L)'
;MKKNNTMIRLIKIFDIGYITTLYFVLGISFAQICDKYFGPFDLKEEEKKPLSKSISEIILFLWGVSIVIYFVRNIIPLIPFPLEGVYGFEHLRVKEVTSAGMFSLAFYILNKYYRAKITYISSMIG
;
A
#
# COMPACT_ATOMS: atom_id res chain seq x y z
N MET A 1 18.56 -35.20 12.58
CA MET A 1 17.41 -34.31 12.82
C MET A 1 16.61 -34.17 11.54
N LYS A 2 15.43 -34.81 11.41
CA LYS A 2 14.50 -34.52 10.32
C LYS A 2 14.03 -33.08 10.48
N LYS A 3 14.53 -32.18 9.64
CA LYS A 3 14.11 -30.78 9.57
C LYS A 3 12.57 -30.79 9.45
N ASN A 4 11.85 -30.27 10.44
CA ASN A 4 10.38 -30.23 10.47
C ASN A 4 9.86 -29.25 9.39
N ASN A 5 10.06 -29.61 8.13
CA ASN A 5 9.81 -28.78 6.96
C ASN A 5 8.34 -28.34 6.88
N THR A 6 7.42 -29.18 7.37
CA THR A 6 5.98 -28.88 7.44
C THR A 6 5.69 -27.75 8.42
N MET A 7 6.30 -27.75 9.61
CA MET A 7 6.07 -26.68 10.60
C MET A 7 6.64 -25.36 10.14
N ILE A 8 7.84 -25.35 9.56
CA ILE A 8 8.44 -24.12 9.00
C ILE A 8 7.53 -23.52 7.91
N ARG A 9 6.92 -24.36 7.06
CA ARG A 9 5.96 -23.91 6.03
C ARG A 9 4.70 -23.33 6.64
N LEU A 10 4.15 -23.94 7.69
CA LEU A 10 2.98 -23.40 8.39
C LEU A 10 3.29 -22.03 9.00
N ILE A 11 4.41 -21.90 9.70
CA ILE A 11 4.88 -20.63 10.28
C ILE A 11 5.01 -19.56 9.19
N LYS A 12 5.58 -19.92 8.03
CA LYS A 12 5.67 -19.01 6.88
C LYS A 12 4.31 -18.53 6.39
N ILE A 13 3.30 -19.40 6.31
CA ILE A 13 1.95 -19.01 5.88
C ILE A 13 1.33 -18.03 6.87
N PHE A 14 1.49 -18.27 8.18
CA PHE A 14 1.06 -17.33 9.21
C PHE A 14 1.77 -15.98 9.11
N ASP A 15 3.08 -15.99 8.86
CA ASP A 15 3.86 -14.77 8.70
C ASP A 15 3.41 -13.95 7.48
N ILE A 16 3.16 -14.61 6.34
CA ILE A 16 2.59 -13.96 5.16
C ILE A 16 1.25 -13.29 5.50
N GLY A 17 0.36 -13.98 6.22
CA GLY A 17 -0.91 -13.40 6.68
C GLY A 17 -0.73 -12.21 7.62
N TYR A 18 0.23 -12.30 8.54
CA TYR A 18 0.59 -11.22 9.47
C TYR A 18 1.09 -9.98 8.72
N ILE A 19 2.10 -10.14 7.86
CA ILE A 19 2.65 -9.07 7.01
C ILE A 19 1.56 -8.43 6.15
N THR A 20 0.71 -9.25 5.52
CA THR A 20 -0.41 -8.78 4.69
C THR A 20 -1.35 -7.90 5.50
N THR A 21 -1.68 -8.31 6.73
CA THR A 21 -2.56 -7.56 7.63
C THR A 21 -1.94 -6.22 8.00
N LEU A 22 -0.65 -6.19 8.36
CA LEU A 22 0.06 -4.94 8.68
C LEU A 22 0.03 -3.95 7.51
N TYR A 23 0.38 -4.42 6.31
CA TYR A 23 0.33 -3.59 5.10
C TYR A 23 -1.08 -3.10 4.78
N PHE A 24 -2.09 -3.95 4.95
CA PHE A 24 -3.48 -3.60 4.69
C PHE A 24 -3.98 -2.50 5.64
N VAL A 25 -3.72 -2.63 6.94
CA VAL A 25 -4.09 -1.62 7.95
C VAL A 25 -3.40 -0.29 7.67
N LEU A 26 -2.10 -0.31 7.35
CA LEU A 26 -1.37 0.90 6.98
C LEU A 26 -1.94 1.53 5.69
N GLY A 27 -2.29 0.72 4.70
CA GLY A 27 -2.85 1.19 3.43
C GLY A 27 -4.20 1.89 3.62
N ILE A 28 -5.09 1.32 4.43
CA ILE A 28 -6.36 1.94 4.82
C ILE A 28 -6.11 3.27 5.54
N SER A 29 -5.22 3.25 6.53
CA SER A 29 -4.91 4.43 7.34
C SER A 29 -4.40 5.58 6.48
N PHE A 30 -3.46 5.30 5.57
CA PHE A 30 -2.92 6.28 4.65
C PHE A 30 -3.96 6.78 3.63
N ALA A 31 -4.83 5.91 3.12
CA ALA A 31 -5.92 6.32 2.23
C ALA A 31 -6.84 7.33 2.91
N GLN A 32 -7.23 7.08 4.16
CA GLN A 32 -8.06 7.99 4.95
C GLN A 32 -7.36 9.32 5.26
N ILE A 33 -6.06 9.29 5.56
CA ILE A 33 -5.25 10.50 5.77
C ILE A 33 -5.22 11.34 4.50
N CYS A 34 -4.97 10.73 3.35
CA CYS A 34 -4.99 11.43 2.06
C CYS A 34 -6.37 12.00 1.74
N ASP A 35 -7.44 11.22 1.88
CA ASP A 35 -8.81 11.71 1.63
C ASP A 35 -9.16 12.90 2.53
N LYS A 36 -8.68 12.91 3.78
CA LYS A 36 -8.85 14.05 4.70
C LYS A 36 -8.01 15.27 4.29
N TYR A 37 -6.78 15.07 3.83
CA TYR A 37 -5.86 16.15 3.46
C TYR A 37 -6.25 16.82 2.14
N PHE A 38 -6.59 16.03 1.12
CA PHE A 38 -6.97 16.53 -0.20
C PHE A 38 -8.45 16.92 -0.29
N GLY A 39 -9.27 16.45 0.66
CA GLY A 39 -10.69 16.73 0.70
C GLY A 39 -11.48 15.99 -0.39
N PRO A 40 -12.80 16.26 -0.46
CA PRO A 40 -13.64 15.69 -1.50
C PRO A 40 -13.24 16.24 -2.88
N PHE A 41 -13.29 15.38 -3.88
CA PHE A 41 -13.09 15.77 -5.26
C PHE A 41 -14.22 16.70 -5.72
N ASP A 42 -13.90 17.93 -6.13
CA ASP A 42 -14.86 18.90 -6.68
C ASP A 42 -14.79 18.93 -8.21
N LEU A 43 -15.83 18.40 -8.85
CA LEU A 43 -15.94 18.38 -10.31
C LEU A 43 -15.97 19.79 -10.91
N LYS A 44 -16.65 20.75 -10.27
CA LYS A 44 -16.80 22.11 -10.81
C LYS A 44 -15.48 22.88 -10.79
N GLU A 45 -14.60 22.56 -9.86
CA GLU A 45 -13.25 23.13 -9.84
C GLU A 45 -12.33 22.47 -10.85
N GLU A 46 -12.43 21.15 -11.03
CA GLU A 46 -11.60 20.41 -11.98
C GLU A 46 -11.96 20.70 -13.44
N GLU A 47 -13.23 20.95 -13.77
CA GLU A 47 -13.67 21.38 -15.11
C GLU A 47 -13.08 22.74 -15.53
N LYS A 48 -12.73 23.59 -14.57
CA LYS A 48 -12.09 24.89 -14.84
C LYS A 48 -10.60 24.75 -15.16
N LYS A 49 -9.99 23.59 -14.86
CA LYS A 49 -8.56 23.36 -15.06
C LYS A 49 -8.32 22.75 -16.45
N PRO A 50 -7.20 23.09 -17.13
CA PRO A 50 -6.80 22.37 -18.32
C PRO A 50 -6.43 20.92 -17.98
N LEU A 51 -6.72 19.97 -18.86
CA LEU A 51 -6.46 18.54 -18.66
C LEU A 51 -5.00 18.24 -18.28
N SER A 52 -4.04 18.96 -18.88
CA SER A 52 -2.61 18.83 -18.57
C SER A 52 -2.28 19.12 -17.09
N LYS A 53 -3.02 20.03 -16.45
CA LYS A 53 -2.89 20.33 -15.03
C LYS A 53 -3.46 19.21 -14.16
N SER A 54 -4.61 18.64 -14.50
CA SER A 54 -5.15 17.49 -13.76
C SER A 54 -4.24 16.25 -13.90
N ILE A 55 -3.62 16.05 -15.07
CA ILE A 55 -2.60 15.01 -15.30
C ILE A 55 -1.34 15.27 -14.46
N SER A 56 -0.82 16.49 -14.41
CA SER A 56 0.36 16.78 -13.58
C SER A 56 0.08 16.62 -12.09
N GLU A 57 -1.11 17.01 -11.62
CA GLU A 57 -1.53 16.82 -10.23
C GLU A 57 -1.59 15.33 -9.85
N ILE A 58 -2.11 14.44 -10.72
CA ILE A 58 -2.12 12.99 -10.42
C ILE A 58 -0.72 12.36 -10.47
N ILE A 59 0.17 12.83 -11.36
CA ILE A 59 1.56 12.38 -11.41
C ILE A 59 2.30 12.77 -10.13
N LEU A 60 2.14 14.02 -9.67
CA LEU A 60 2.73 14.50 -8.42
C LEU A 60 2.18 13.73 -7.21
N PHE A 61 0.88 13.42 -7.21
CA PHE A 61 0.26 12.57 -6.20
C PHE A 61 0.90 11.18 -6.16
N LEU A 62 1.06 10.53 -7.32
CA LEU A 62 1.70 9.21 -7.43
C LEU A 62 3.17 9.23 -6.98
N TRP A 63 3.89 10.31 -7.25
CA TRP A 63 5.23 10.53 -6.73
C TRP A 63 5.25 10.57 -5.20
N GLY A 64 4.37 11.36 -4.59
CA GLY A 64 4.23 11.41 -3.13
C GLY A 64 3.89 10.04 -2.53
N VAL A 65 2.96 9.32 -3.14
CA VAL A 65 2.59 7.95 -2.71
C VAL A 65 3.76 6.99 -2.84
N SER A 66 4.58 7.11 -3.88
CA SER A 66 5.77 6.27 -4.06
C SER A 66 6.80 6.48 -2.96
N ILE A 67 6.98 7.73 -2.49
CA ILE A 67 7.82 8.07 -1.34
C ILE A 67 7.26 7.43 -0.06
N VAL A 68 5.94 7.49 0.15
CA VAL A 68 5.28 6.82 1.29
C VAL A 68 5.50 5.32 1.23
N ILE A 69 5.29 4.68 0.08
CA ILE A 69 5.52 3.24 -0.11
C ILE A 69 6.96 2.88 0.26
N TYR A 70 7.93 3.71 -0.14
CA TYR A 70 9.32 3.51 0.25
C TYR A 70 9.49 3.51 1.78
N PHE A 71 8.90 4.45 2.51
CA PHE A 71 8.96 4.44 3.97
C PHE A 71 8.30 3.20 4.57
N VAL A 72 7.11 2.83 4.11
CA VAL A 72 6.40 1.66 4.62
C VAL A 72 7.21 0.37 4.41
N ARG A 73 7.89 0.21 3.25
CA ARG A 73 8.80 -0.92 2.99
C ARG A 73 9.96 -1.03 3.96
N ASN A 74 10.38 0.08 4.55
CA ASN A 74 11.46 0.12 5.54
C ASN A 74 10.96 0.02 6.99
N ILE A 75 9.69 0.37 7.25
CA ILE A 75 9.08 0.27 8.59
C ILE A 75 8.60 -1.15 8.89
N ILE A 76 7.95 -1.83 7.93
CA ILE A 76 7.41 -3.18 8.15
C ILE A 76 8.46 -4.19 8.64
N PRO A 77 9.69 -4.25 8.10
CA PRO A 77 10.72 -5.17 8.59
C PRO A 77 11.13 -4.95 10.05
N LEU A 78 10.85 -3.77 10.63
CA LEU A 78 11.16 -3.46 12.03
C LEU A 78 10.14 -4.05 13.01
N ILE A 79 8.99 -4.52 12.51
CA ILE A 79 7.94 -5.11 13.33
C ILE A 79 8.26 -6.60 13.50
N PRO A 80 8.57 -7.08 14.72
CA PRO A 80 8.94 -8.46 14.92
C PRO A 80 7.74 -9.40 14.73
N PHE A 81 7.98 -10.52 14.07
CA PHE A 81 6.99 -11.59 13.96
C PHE A 81 6.94 -12.43 15.25
N PRO A 82 5.75 -12.74 15.82
CA PRO A 82 5.65 -13.45 17.09
C PRO A 82 6.29 -14.84 17.15
N LEU A 83 6.47 -15.51 16.01
CA LEU A 83 7.09 -16.85 15.93
C LEU A 83 8.51 -16.80 15.33
N GLU A 84 9.18 -15.65 15.42
CA GLU A 84 10.56 -15.51 14.97
C GLU A 84 11.50 -16.50 15.66
N GLY A 85 12.40 -17.13 14.91
CA GLY A 85 13.37 -18.11 15.41
C GLY A 85 12.82 -19.52 15.67
N VAL A 86 11.49 -19.71 15.66
CA VAL A 86 10.87 -21.03 15.87
C VAL A 86 11.23 -21.98 14.72
N TYR A 87 11.82 -23.14 15.04
CA TYR A 87 12.40 -24.08 14.07
C TYR A 87 13.44 -23.47 13.10
N GLY A 88 14.08 -22.36 13.48
CA GLY A 88 15.02 -21.62 12.63
C GLY A 88 14.33 -20.82 11.51
N PHE A 89 13.06 -20.45 11.70
CA PHE A 89 12.35 -19.52 10.84
C PHE A 89 12.91 -18.10 10.98
N GLU A 90 13.03 -17.39 9.86
CA GLU A 90 13.54 -16.02 9.79
C GLU A 90 12.53 -15.16 9.01
N HIS A 91 11.83 -14.27 9.69
CA HIS A 91 10.81 -13.37 9.15
C HIS A 91 11.34 -12.53 7.99
N LEU A 92 12.55 -11.98 8.14
CA LEU A 92 13.17 -11.12 7.14
C LEU A 92 13.46 -11.84 5.80
N ARG A 93 13.42 -13.18 5.77
CA ARG A 93 13.56 -13.95 4.51
C ARG A 93 12.27 -14.07 3.72
N VAL A 94 11.14 -13.63 4.28
CA VAL A 94 9.84 -13.64 3.61
C VAL A 94 9.78 -12.45 2.64
N LYS A 95 9.50 -12.72 1.35
CA LYS A 95 9.58 -11.71 0.28
C LYS A 95 8.53 -10.62 0.44
N GLU A 96 7.43 -10.96 1.09
CA GLU A 96 6.29 -10.10 1.33
C GLU A 96 6.67 -8.93 2.24
N VAL A 97 7.63 -9.12 3.17
CA VAL A 97 8.15 -8.11 4.10
C VAL A 97 8.58 -6.83 3.40
N THR A 98 9.17 -6.92 2.20
CA THR A 98 9.71 -5.74 1.48
C THR A 98 8.89 -5.32 0.26
N SER A 99 7.81 -6.05 -0.06
CA SER A 99 7.05 -5.81 -1.30
C SER A 99 6.19 -4.54 -1.26
N ALA A 100 5.56 -4.24 -0.12
CA ALA A 100 4.47 -3.26 0.02
C ALA A 100 3.34 -3.36 -1.01
N GLY A 101 3.18 -4.52 -1.66
CA GLY A 101 2.16 -4.73 -2.68
C GLY A 101 0.75 -4.60 -2.12
N MET A 102 0.49 -5.23 -0.96
CA MET A 102 -0.82 -5.18 -0.32
C MET A 102 -1.17 -3.76 0.18
N PHE A 103 -0.18 -3.01 0.66
CA PHE A 103 -0.36 -1.61 1.05
C PHE A 103 -0.81 -0.77 -0.15
N SER A 104 -0.09 -0.89 -1.27
CA SER A 104 -0.38 -0.15 -2.50
C SER A 104 -1.79 -0.47 -3.00
N LEU A 105 -2.16 -1.75 -3.02
CA LEU A 105 -3.49 -2.21 -3.41
C LEU A 105 -4.58 -1.63 -2.50
N ALA A 106 -4.43 -1.76 -1.18
CA ALA A 106 -5.39 -1.23 -0.22
C ALA A 106 -5.53 0.29 -0.35
N PHE A 107 -4.40 0.99 -0.48
CA PHE A 107 -4.36 2.44 -0.65
C PHE A 107 -5.12 2.88 -1.90
N TYR A 108 -4.78 2.37 -3.08
CA TYR A 108 -5.39 2.84 -4.34
C TYR A 108 -6.87 2.48 -4.46
N ILE A 109 -7.31 1.34 -3.93
CA ILE A 109 -8.72 0.92 -3.98
C ILE A 109 -9.58 1.79 -3.05
N LEU A 110 -9.06 2.16 -1.89
CA LEU A 110 -9.84 2.81 -0.84
C LEU A 110 -9.71 4.33 -0.83
N ASN A 111 -8.67 4.89 -1.45
CA ASN A 111 -8.48 6.33 -1.59
C ASN A 111 -9.52 6.92 -2.56
N LYS A 112 -10.49 7.64 -2.03
CA LYS A 112 -11.63 8.18 -2.80
C LYS A 112 -11.18 9.31 -3.71
N TYR A 113 -10.31 10.20 -3.24
CA TYR A 113 -9.80 11.33 -4.02
C TYR A 113 -9.08 10.85 -5.29
N TYR A 114 -8.13 9.92 -5.13
CA TYR A 114 -7.37 9.34 -6.22
C TYR A 114 -8.27 8.70 -7.27
N ARG A 115 -9.23 7.88 -6.82
CA ARG A 115 -10.17 7.20 -7.72
C ARG A 115 -11.02 8.18 -8.51
N ALA A 116 -11.62 9.16 -7.84
CA ALA A 116 -12.44 10.17 -8.50
C ALA A 116 -11.65 10.94 -9.56
N LYS A 117 -10.40 11.31 -9.23
CA LYS A 117 -9.52 12.06 -10.14
C LYS A 117 -9.11 11.26 -11.37
N ILE A 118 -8.75 9.98 -11.21
CA ILE A 118 -8.44 9.12 -12.35
C ILE A 118 -9.67 8.89 -13.22
N THR A 119 -10.85 8.67 -12.62
CA THR A 119 -12.09 8.52 -13.39
C THR A 119 -12.39 9.75 -14.23
N TYR A 120 -12.24 10.96 -13.66
CA TYR A 120 -12.39 12.22 -14.40
C TYR A 120 -11.39 12.36 -15.55
N ILE A 121 -10.09 12.10 -15.30
CA ILE A 121 -9.07 12.18 -16.35
C ILE A 121 -9.36 11.17 -17.46
N SER A 122 -9.78 9.95 -17.10
CA SER A 122 -10.12 8.91 -18.06
C SER A 122 -11.30 9.28 -18.94
N SER A 123 -12.33 9.95 -18.40
CA SER A 123 -13.49 10.39 -19.19
C SER A 123 -13.19 11.57 -20.13
N MET A 124 -12.04 12.22 -20.00
CA MET A 124 -11.61 13.32 -20.87
C MET A 124 -10.68 12.86 -22.00
N ILE A 125 -10.11 11.65 -21.89
CA ILE A 125 -9.16 11.08 -22.86
C ILE A 125 -9.83 10.08 -23.80
N GLY A 126 -10.86 9.36 -23.31
CA GLY A 126 -11.69 8.45 -24.10
C GLY A 126 -12.95 9.12 -24.60
#